data_AF-A0A2N3D2X0-F1
#
_entry.id   AF-A0A2N3D2X0-F1
#
_cell.length_a   1.000
_cell.length_b   1.000
_cell.length_c   1.000
_cell.angle_alpha   90.00
_cell.angle_beta   90.00
_cell.angle_gamma   90.00
#
_symmetry.space_group_name_H-M   'P 1'
#
loop_
_entity.id
_entity.type
_entity.pdbx_description
1 polymer ?
#
loop_
_entity_poly.entity_id
_entity_poly.type
_entity_poly.pdbx_seq_one_letter_code
_entity_poly.pdbx_strand_id
1 'polypeptide(L)' 'MDVYLPIANLSVNGLFIVLLGGLTGILSGLFGVGGGFLTTPLLIFYGI' A
#
# COMPACT_ATOMS: atom_id res chain seq x y z
N MET A 1 -13.16 -7.34 4.22
CA MET A 1 -13.15 -6.52 5.45
C MET A 1 -12.72 -5.15 5.00
N ASP A 2 -13.69 -4.26 4.80
CA ASP A 2 -13.41 -2.96 4.21
C ASP A 2 -13.05 -1.95 5.30
N VAL A 3 -11.99 -1.19 5.03
CA VAL A 3 -11.45 -0.17 5.91
C VAL A 3 -11.68 1.17 5.21
N TYR A 4 -12.40 2.06 5.88
CA TYR A 4 -12.61 3.40 5.38
C TYR A 4 -11.37 4.26 5.63
N LEU A 5 -10.81 4.82 4.56
CA LEU A 5 -9.68 5.74 4.59
C LEU A 5 -10.23 7.18 4.61
N PRO A 6 -10.16 7.90 5.76
CA PRO A 6 -10.77 9.24 5.87
C PRO A 6 -10.04 10.31 5.06
N ILE A 7 -8.73 10.17 4.87
CA ILE A 7 -7.92 11.14 4.10
C ILE A 7 -8.26 11.05 2.61
N ALA A 8 -8.41 9.84 2.10
CA ALA A 8 -8.72 9.59 0.70
C ALA A 8 -10.24 9.54 0.43
N ASN A 9 -11.07 9.58 1.49
CA ASN A 9 -12.53 9.49 1.45
C ASN A 9 -13.02 8.27 0.65
N LEU A 10 -12.38 7.11 0.85
CA LEU A 10 -12.70 5.89 0.11
C LEU A 10 -12.56 4.65 0.99
N SER A 11 -13.42 3.66 0.74
CA SER A 11 -13.37 2.36 1.42
C SER A 11 -12.53 1.38 0.60
N VAL A 12 -11.49 0.82 1.21
CA VAL A 12 -10.61 -0.16 0.59
C VAL A 12 -10.71 -1.50 1.29
N ASN A 13 -10.44 -2.57 0.56
CA ASN A 13 -10.31 -3.87 1.17
C ASN A 13 -9.05 -3.91 2.06
N GLY A 14 -9.23 -4.03 3.37
CA GLY A 14 -8.12 -4.05 4.34
C GLY A 14 -7.14 -5.20 4.13
N LEU A 15 -7.61 -6.35 3.62
CA LEU A 15 -6.73 -7.48 3.29
C LEU A 15 -5.78 -7.11 2.13
N PHE A 16 -6.26 -6.34 1.15
CA PHE A 16 -5.44 -5.87 0.04
C PHE A 16 -4.32 -4.95 0.53
N ILE A 17 -4.62 -4.01 1.44
CA ILE A 17 -3.61 -3.11 2.02
C ILE A 17 -2.52 -3.88 2.77
N VAL A 18 -2.89 -4.90 3.56
CA VAL A 18 -1.92 -5.73 4.29
C VAL A 18 -1.03 -6.50 3.32
N LEU A 19 -1.60 -7.10 2.28
CA LEU A 19 -0.83 -7.81 1.25
C LEU A 19 0.09 -6.88 0.48
N LEU A 20 -0.38 -5.69 0.11
CA LEU A 20 0.41 -4.67 -0.57
C LEU A 20 1.59 -4.21 0.31
N GLY A 21 1.34 -3.96 1.59
CA GLY A 21 2.37 -3.60 2.57
C GLY A 21 3.42 -4.70 2.75
N GLY A 22 2.98 -5.96 2.88
CA GLY A 22 3.88 -7.11 2.97
C GLY A 22 4.74 -7.28 1.71
N LEU A 23 4.12 -7.23 0.53
CA LEU A 23 4.80 -7.38 -0.75
C LEU A 23 5.81 -6.24 -0.97
N THR A 24 5.39 -5.00 -0.79
CA THR A 24 6.28 -3.84 -0.96
C THR A 24 7.37 -3.79 0.09
N GLY A 25 7.12 -4.21 1.33
CA GLY A 25 8.14 -4.35 2.36
C GLY A 25 9.22 -5.38 2.00
N ILE A 26 8.82 -6.54 1.49
CA ILE A 26 9.76 -7.56 1.00
C ILE A 26 10.60 -7.00 -0.16
N LEU A 27 9.96 -6.41 -1.17
CA LEU A 27 10.65 -5.86 -2.34
C LEU A 27 11.58 -4.70 -1.95
N SER A 28 11.14 -3.80 -1.07
CA SER A 28 11.95 -2.72 -0.52
C SER A 28 13.18 -3.23 0.24
N GLY A 29 13.02 -4.29 1.03
CA GLY A 29 14.14 -4.95 1.72
C GLY A 29 15.14 -5.59 0.75
N LEU A 30 14.65 -6.23 -0.31
CA LEU A 30 15.50 -6.87 -1.33
C LEU A 30 16.30 -5.85 -2.16
N PHE A 31 15.66 -4.74 -2.55
CA PHE A 31 16.30 -3.71 -3.37
C PHE A 31 16.99 -2.61 -2.56
N GLY A 32 16.87 -2.62 -1.22
CA GLY A 32 17.43 -1.57 -0.35
C GLY A 32 16.78 -0.20 -0.56
N VAL A 33 15.58 -0.14 -1.15
CA VAL A 33 14.85 1.10 -1.39
C VAL A 33 13.85 1.33 -0.26
N GLY A 34 13.84 2.53 0.34
CA GLY A 34 12.96 2.82 1.47
C GLY A 34 11.49 2.45 1.20
N GLY A 35 10.76 1.95 2.20
CA GLY A 35 9.40 1.38 2.03
C GLY A 35 8.45 2.29 1.24
N GLY A 36 8.45 3.58 1.54
CA GLY A 36 7.60 4.57 0.86
C GLY A 36 7.87 4.71 -0.65
N PHE A 37 9.07 4.36 -1.14
CA PHE A 37 9.39 4.46 -2.57
C PHE A 37 8.54 3.53 -3.42
N LEU A 38 8.27 2.30 -2.95
CA LEU A 38 7.45 1.33 -3.67
C LEU A 38 5.98 1.44 -3.29
N THR A 39 5.66 1.60 -2.00
CA THR A 39 4.26 1.58 -1.55
C THR A 39 3.48 2.80 -2.05
N THR A 40 4.08 4.00 -2.07
CA THR A 40 3.39 5.23 -2.49
C THR A 40 2.91 5.21 -3.94
N PRO A 41 3.76 4.96 -4.96
CA PRO A 41 3.30 4.93 -6.35
C PRO A 41 2.28 3.83 -6.61
N LEU A 42 2.38 2.69 -5.93
CA LEU A 42 1.40 1.61 -6.07
C LEU A 42 0.02 1.99 -5.52
N LEU A 43 -0.03 2.71 -4.40
CA LEU A 43 -1.29 3.23 -3.87
C LEU A 43 -1.91 4.26 -4.83
N ILE A 44 -1.09 5.14 -5.42
CA ILE A 44 -1.55 6.11 -6.44
C ILE A 44 -2.13 5.39 -7.66
N PHE A 45 -1.48 4.34 -8.16
CA PHE A 45 -2.03 3.54 -9.27
C PHE A 45 -3.32 2.81 -8.91
N TYR A 46 -3.47 2.42 -7.64
CA TYR A 46 -4.70 1.83 -7.13
C TYR A 46 -5.83 2.86 -6.95
N GLY A 47 -5.53 4.16 -7.03
CA GLY A 47 -6.50 5.24 -6.93
C GLY A 47 -6.72 5.74 -5.50
N ILE A 48 -5.74 5.53 -4.61
CA ILE A 48 -5.68 6.11 -3.26
C ILE A 48 -4.88 7.40 -3.27
#